data_AF-A0A836L2C7-F1
#
_entry.id   AF-A0A836L2C7-F1
#
_cell.length_a   1.000
_cell.length_b   1.000
_cell.length_c   1.000
_cell.angle_alpha   90.00
_cell.angle_beta   90.00
_cell.angle_gamma   90.00
#
_symmetry.space_group_name_H-M   'P 1'
#
loop_
_entity.id
_entity.type
_entity.pdbx_description
1 polymer ?
#
loop_
_entity_poly.entity_id
_entity_poly.type
_entity_poly.pdbx_seq_one_letter_code
_entity_poly.pdbx_strand_id
1 'polypeptide(L)'
;MFRSSQALLRVSQFALYMQELSKAGKLKRSKNICALAAKSYRKLSPTEKGALMRRAEAKSFPAQVAYQRFFKREMKQLSGIPLSKRQALIKTKWKAFKREQSSSGPKPVPSAKKKVKAVSKTAKRISKGMRR
;
A
#
# COMPACT_ATOMS: atom_id res chain seq x y z
N MET A 1 -4.98 -13.42 -16.15
CA MET A 1 -6.15 -12.92 -15.38
C MET A 1 -5.83 -12.60 -13.90
N PHE A 2 -4.73 -11.89 -13.57
CA PHE A 2 -4.27 -11.71 -12.17
C PHE A 2 -4.11 -10.25 -11.69
N ARG A 3 -4.57 -9.25 -12.46
CA ARG A 3 -4.49 -7.83 -12.05
C ARG A 3 -5.33 -7.47 -10.82
N SER A 4 -6.41 -8.23 -10.55
CA SER A 4 -7.33 -7.96 -9.45
C SER A 4 -6.90 -8.54 -8.10
N SER A 5 -5.84 -9.36 -8.07
CA SER A 5 -5.38 -10.05 -6.84
C SER A 5 -4.47 -9.15 -5.99
N GLN A 6 -3.56 -8.38 -6.59
CA GLN A 6 -2.74 -7.39 -5.86
C GLN A 6 -3.57 -6.23 -5.29
N ALA A 7 -4.72 -5.93 -5.90
CA ALA A 7 -5.61 -4.84 -5.49
C ALA A 7 -6.22 -5.05 -4.09
N LEU A 8 -6.31 -6.30 -3.60
CA LEU A 8 -6.94 -6.60 -2.30
C LEU A 8 -6.11 -6.11 -1.10
N LEU A 9 -4.80 -5.97 -1.27
CA LEU A 9 -3.92 -5.43 -0.24
C LEU A 9 -3.59 -3.96 -0.44
N ARG A 10 -3.75 -3.39 -1.64
CA ARG A 10 -3.33 -2.01 -1.90
C ARG A 10 -4.38 -1.02 -1.41
N VAL A 11 -3.93 -0.02 -0.65
CA VAL A 11 -4.80 1.10 -0.26
C VAL A 11 -5.22 1.85 -1.53
N SER A 12 -6.50 2.20 -1.67
CA SER A 12 -6.91 2.98 -2.85
C SER A 12 -6.30 4.37 -2.79
N GLN A 13 -5.94 4.92 -3.96
CA GLN A 13 -5.36 6.27 -4.08
C GLN A 13 -6.25 7.33 -3.40
N PHE A 14 -7.57 7.20 -3.57
CA PHE A 14 -8.55 8.07 -2.94
C PHE A 14 -8.61 7.91 -1.42
N ALA A 15 -8.50 6.69 -0.88
CA ALA A 15 -8.47 6.48 0.57
C ALA A 15 -7.21 7.07 1.20
N LEU A 16 -6.06 6.99 0.51
CA LEU A 16 -4.83 7.66 0.91
C LEU A 16 -4.99 9.18 0.90
N TYR A 17 -5.57 9.74 -0.16
CA TYR A 17 -5.84 11.17 -0.27
C TYR A 17 -6.75 11.67 0.87
N MET A 18 -7.82 10.93 1.17
CA MET A 18 -8.71 11.20 2.31
C MET A 18 -7.96 11.17 3.65
N GLN A 19 -7.07 10.20 3.84
CA GLN A 19 -6.24 10.11 5.04
C GLN A 19 -5.29 11.32 5.17
N GLU A 20 -4.68 11.77 4.07
CA GLU A 20 -3.81 12.95 4.05
C GLU A 20 -4.60 14.24 4.34
N LEU A 21 -5.79 14.40 3.77
CA LEU A 21 -6.68 15.54 4.06
C LEU A 21 -7.15 15.57 5.52
N SER A 22 -7.40 14.40 6.10
CA SER A 22 -7.75 14.26 7.52
C SER A 22 -6.59 14.68 8.43
N LYS A 23 -5.37 14.20 8.13
CA LYS A 23 -4.14 14.59 8.85
C LYS A 23 -3.85 16.08 8.75
N ALA A 24 -4.07 16.67 7.58
CA ALA A 24 -3.88 18.10 7.34
C ALA A 24 -4.94 18.99 8.01
N GLY A 25 -5.93 18.41 8.70
CA GLY A 25 -7.00 19.15 9.37
C GLY A 25 -8.00 19.83 8.42
N LYS A 26 -7.82 19.70 7.10
CA LYS A 26 -8.64 20.35 6.06
C LYS A 26 -10.09 19.85 6.00
N LEU A 27 -10.40 18.79 6.74
CA LEU A 27 -11.73 18.16 6.80
C LEU A 27 -12.45 18.41 8.13
N LYS A 28 -11.84 19.11 9.10
CA LYS A 28 -12.49 19.40 10.37
C LYS A 28 -13.68 20.34 10.12
N ARG A 29 -14.89 19.92 10.50
CA ARG A 29 -16.17 20.68 10.48
C ARG A 29 -16.95 20.76 9.16
N SER A 30 -16.58 20.06 8.09
CA SER A 30 -17.43 20.03 6.88
C SER A 30 -18.51 18.95 6.97
N LYS A 31 -19.78 19.28 6.70
CA LYS A 31 -20.88 18.30 6.64
C LYS A 31 -20.79 17.34 5.43
N ASN A 32 -20.01 17.72 4.40
CA ASN A 32 -19.89 17.00 3.12
C ASN A 32 -18.44 16.64 2.75
N ILE A 33 -17.67 16.13 3.73
CA ILE A 33 -16.24 15.78 3.60
C ILE A 33 -15.97 14.92 2.37
N CYS A 34 -16.72 13.83 2.19
CA CYS A 34 -16.49 12.89 1.09
C CYS A 34 -16.74 13.51 -0.29
N ALA A 35 -17.79 14.33 -0.43
CA ALA A 35 -18.11 14.99 -1.69
C ALA A 35 -17.06 16.07 -2.05
N LEU A 36 -16.62 16.84 -1.06
CA LEU A 36 -15.56 17.84 -1.24
C LEU A 36 -14.21 17.19 -1.58
N ALA A 37 -13.86 16.12 -0.89
CA ALA A 37 -12.67 15.33 -1.18
C ALA A 37 -12.74 14.69 -2.58
N ALA A 38 -13.89 14.20 -3.01
CA ALA A 38 -14.06 13.66 -4.36
C ALA A 38 -13.90 14.74 -5.43
N LYS A 39 -14.49 15.92 -5.22
CA LYS A 39 -14.35 17.08 -6.14
C LYS A 39 -12.89 17.54 -6.24
N SER A 40 -12.20 17.67 -5.11
CA SER A 40 -10.79 18.08 -5.07
C SER A 40 -9.87 17.01 -5.65
N TYR A 41 -10.11 15.72 -5.38
CA TYR A 41 -9.36 14.61 -5.96
C TYR A 41 -9.44 14.58 -7.49
N ARG A 42 -10.62 14.87 -8.06
CA ARG A 42 -10.80 14.94 -9.52
C ARG A 42 -9.95 16.06 -10.13
N LYS A 43 -9.82 17.20 -9.43
CA LYS A 43 -9.05 18.38 -9.84
C LYS A 43 -7.53 18.24 -9.65
N LEU A 44 -7.04 17.18 -9.01
CA LEU A 44 -5.60 16.95 -8.87
C LEU A 44 -4.93 16.82 -10.24
N SER A 45 -3.75 17.42 -10.34
CA SER A 45 -2.92 17.31 -11.53
C SER A 45 -2.44 15.88 -11.77
N PRO A 46 -2.06 15.52 -13.01
CA PRO A 46 -1.55 14.18 -13.32
C PRO A 46 -0.32 13.80 -12.49
N THR A 47 0.55 14.75 -12.17
CA THR A 47 1.76 14.54 -11.36
C THR A 47 1.41 14.21 -9.90
N GLU A 48 0.45 14.92 -9.31
CA GLU A 48 -0.04 14.65 -7.96
C GLU A 48 -0.76 13.30 -7.86
N LYS A 49 -1.60 12.96 -8.86
CA LYS A 49 -2.22 11.64 -8.97
C LYS A 49 -1.16 10.54 -9.11
N GLY A 50 -0.13 10.77 -9.90
CA GLY A 50 1.00 9.85 -10.05
C GLY A 50 1.77 9.63 -8.74
N ALA A 51 2.01 10.69 -7.96
CA ALA A 51 2.62 10.58 -6.64
C ALA A 51 1.75 9.79 -5.65
N LEU A 52 0.43 10.04 -5.63
CA LEU A 52 -0.52 9.28 -4.84
C LEU A 52 -0.57 7.81 -5.24
N MET A 53 -0.50 7.51 -6.53
CA MET A 53 -0.44 6.13 -7.05
C MET A 53 0.78 5.39 -6.53
N ARG A 54 1.98 5.98 -6.65
CA ARG A 54 3.21 5.36 -6.14
C ARG A 54 3.16 5.12 -4.64
N ARG A 55 2.58 6.06 -3.87
CA ARG A 55 2.38 5.89 -2.41
C ARG A 55 1.35 4.81 -2.10
N ALA A 56 0.27 4.72 -2.86
CA ALA A 56 -0.76 3.69 -2.75
C ALA A 56 -0.22 2.29 -3.04
N GLU A 57 0.67 2.18 -4.02
CA GLU A 57 1.34 0.93 -4.37
C GLU A 57 2.30 0.47 -3.27
N ALA A 58 3.00 1.41 -2.63
CA ALA A 58 3.89 1.13 -1.51
C ALA A 58 3.16 0.83 -0.19
N LYS A 59 1.90 1.29 -0.04
CA LYS A 59 1.13 1.14 1.20
C LYS A 59 0.11 0.03 1.08
N SER A 60 0.39 -1.08 1.76
CA SER A 60 -0.55 -2.19 1.93
C SER A 60 -1.46 -2.00 3.16
N PHE A 61 -2.69 -2.51 3.08
CA PHE A 61 -3.61 -2.59 4.21
C PHE A 61 -3.02 -3.51 5.30
N PRO A 62 -3.38 -3.28 6.59
CA PRO A 62 -3.13 -4.25 7.64
C PRO A 62 -3.68 -5.63 7.25
N ALA A 63 -2.92 -6.69 7.55
CA ALA A 63 -3.21 -8.05 7.08
C ALA A 63 -4.64 -8.53 7.41
N GLN A 64 -5.20 -8.09 8.52
CA GLN A 64 -6.56 -8.42 8.94
C GLN A 64 -7.65 -7.76 8.08
N VAL A 65 -7.50 -6.47 7.75
CA VAL A 65 -8.45 -5.74 6.89
C VAL A 65 -8.45 -6.32 5.48
N ALA A 66 -7.26 -6.66 5.00
CA ALA A 66 -7.08 -7.34 3.73
C ALA A 66 -7.76 -8.72 3.70
N TYR A 67 -7.60 -9.51 4.77
CA TYR A 67 -8.27 -10.81 4.89
C TYR A 67 -9.79 -10.66 4.91
N GLN A 68 -10.35 -9.69 5.66
CA GLN A 68 -11.80 -9.47 5.68
C GLN A 68 -12.36 -9.09 4.31
N ARG A 69 -11.65 -8.28 3.53
CA ARG A 69 -12.05 -7.94 2.16
C ARG A 69 -12.00 -9.14 1.23
N PHE A 70 -10.92 -9.92 1.31
CA PHE A 70 -10.77 -11.17 0.58
C PHE A 70 -11.92 -12.14 0.92
N PHE A 71 -12.19 -12.33 2.21
CA PHE A 71 -13.24 -13.18 2.72
C PHE A 71 -14.62 -12.77 2.19
N LYS A 72 -14.99 -11.48 2.25
CA LYS A 72 -16.27 -10.98 1.73
C LYS A 72 -16.43 -11.24 0.23
N ARG A 73 -15.37 -11.03 -0.55
CA ARG A 73 -15.37 -11.27 -2.01
C ARG A 73 -15.56 -12.76 -2.32
N GLU A 74 -14.78 -13.63 -1.68
CA GLU A 74 -14.85 -15.07 -1.93
C GLU A 74 -16.16 -15.68 -1.41
N MET A 75 -16.69 -15.21 -0.28
CA MET A 75 -18.01 -15.65 0.21
C MET A 75 -19.13 -15.39 -0.79
N LYS A 76 -19.07 -14.27 -1.52
CA LYS A 76 -20.02 -13.96 -2.60
C LYS A 76 -19.84 -14.89 -3.81
N GLN A 77 -18.61 -15.24 -4.16
CA GLN A 77 -18.33 -16.14 -5.29
C GLN A 77 -18.69 -17.60 -5.00
N LEU A 78 -18.59 -18.03 -3.73
CA LEU A 78 -18.87 -19.40 -3.31
C LEU A 78 -20.33 -19.58 -2.87
N SER A 79 -21.27 -18.77 -3.38
CA SER A 79 -22.69 -18.75 -2.98
C SER A 79 -23.42 -20.09 -3.14
N GLY A 80 -22.92 -20.99 -4.00
CA GLY A 80 -23.48 -22.33 -4.22
C GLY A 80 -22.94 -23.44 -3.31
N ILE A 81 -21.95 -23.16 -2.44
CA ILE A 81 -21.31 -24.19 -1.59
C ILE A 81 -21.89 -24.13 -0.16
N PRO A 82 -21.98 -25.21 0.61
CA PRO A 82 -22.34 -25.12 2.04
C PRO A 82 -21.38 -24.24 2.85
N LEU A 83 -21.92 -23.45 3.79
CA LEU A 83 -21.16 -22.44 4.55
C LEU A 83 -19.94 -23.04 5.28
N SER A 84 -20.08 -24.27 5.79
CA SER A 84 -19.03 -25.04 6.47
C SER A 84 -17.81 -25.28 5.58
N LYS A 85 -18.01 -25.59 4.31
CA LYS A 85 -16.94 -25.82 3.32
C LYS A 85 -16.35 -24.52 2.79
N ARG A 86 -17.13 -23.42 2.74
CA ARG A 86 -16.65 -22.11 2.26
C ARG A 86 -15.48 -21.59 3.08
N GLN A 87 -15.58 -21.63 4.41
CA GLN A 87 -14.54 -21.05 5.26
C GLN A 87 -13.19 -21.76 5.08
N ALA A 88 -13.20 -23.10 4.98
CA ALA A 88 -12.00 -23.88 4.74
C ALA A 88 -11.36 -23.54 3.39
N LEU A 89 -12.15 -23.49 2.32
CA LEU A 89 -11.69 -23.10 0.98
C LEU A 89 -11.10 -21.68 0.96
N ILE A 90 -11.76 -20.72 1.61
CA ILE A 90 -11.28 -19.33 1.70
C ILE A 90 -9.95 -19.26 2.45
N LYS A 91 -9.78 -20.01 3.55
CA LYS A 91 -8.51 -20.09 4.28
C LYS A 91 -7.39 -20.67 3.41
N THR A 92 -7.67 -21.72 2.63
CA THR A 92 -6.69 -22.32 1.72
C THR A 92 -6.31 -21.35 0.60
N LYS A 93 -7.29 -20.72 -0.06
CA LYS A 93 -7.05 -19.70 -1.08
C LYS A 93 -6.25 -18.51 -0.53
N TRP A 94 -6.54 -18.07 0.69
CA TRP A 94 -5.78 -16.99 1.34
C TRP A 94 -4.31 -17.37 1.60
N LYS A 95 -4.04 -18.60 2.04
CA LYS A 95 -2.67 -19.10 2.23
C LYS A 95 -1.91 -19.15 0.90
N ALA A 96 -2.54 -19.65 -0.16
CA ALA A 96 -1.94 -19.67 -1.51
C ALA A 96 -1.66 -18.24 -2.00
N PHE A 97 -2.62 -17.34 -1.84
CA PHE A 97 -2.48 -15.92 -2.20
C PHE A 97 -1.31 -15.23 -1.49
N LYS A 98 -1.10 -15.49 -0.19
CA LYS A 98 0.05 -14.94 0.53
C LYS A 98 1.39 -15.49 0.03
N ARG A 99 1.43 -16.77 -0.36
CA ARG A 99 2.65 -17.39 -0.92
C ARG A 99 3.03 -16.77 -2.28
N GLU A 100 2.06 -16.59 -3.17
CA GLU A 100 2.27 -15.94 -4.48
C GLU A 100 2.67 -14.46 -4.37
N GLN A 101 2.20 -13.76 -3.34
CA GLN A 101 2.69 -12.41 -3.07
C GLN A 101 4.14 -12.40 -2.56
N SER A 102 4.53 -13.35 -1.72
CA SER A 102 5.91 -13.41 -1.23
C SER A 102 6.92 -13.75 -2.33
N SER A 103 6.51 -14.46 -3.38
CA SER A 103 7.39 -14.78 -4.51
C SER A 103 7.50 -13.67 -5.57
N SER A 104 6.59 -12.68 -5.56
CA SER A 104 6.57 -11.55 -6.52
C SER A 104 6.99 -10.21 -5.90
N GLY A 105 7.44 -10.21 -4.64
CA GLY A 105 7.99 -9.02 -4.00
C GLY A 105 9.29 -8.56 -4.69
N PRO A 106 9.49 -7.25 -4.93
CA PRO A 106 10.76 -6.78 -5.43
C PRO A 106 11.87 -7.19 -4.46
N LYS A 107 12.93 -7.82 -4.99
CA LYS A 107 14.16 -8.10 -4.25
C LYS A 107 14.49 -6.87 -3.39
N PRO A 108 14.80 -7.02 -2.09
CA PRO A 108 15.08 -5.87 -1.23
C PRO A 108 16.22 -5.07 -1.86
N VAL A 109 15.90 -3.95 -2.49
CA VAL A 109 16.90 -3.03 -3.02
C VAL A 109 17.62 -2.51 -1.78
N PRO A 110 18.95 -2.68 -1.67
CA PRO A 110 19.68 -2.25 -0.48
C PRO A 110 19.38 -0.77 -0.24
N SER A 111 18.80 -0.49 0.94
CA SER A 111 18.37 0.83 1.36
C SER A 111 19.43 1.89 1.04
N ALA A 112 19.03 2.97 0.37
CA ALA A 112 19.87 4.14 0.10
C ALA A 112 20.55 4.72 1.36
N LYS A 113 20.03 4.42 2.56
CA LYS A 113 20.67 4.76 3.84
C LYS A 113 22.07 4.14 4.01
N LYS A 114 22.36 2.99 3.39
CA LYS A 114 23.71 2.39 3.42
C LYS A 114 24.71 3.15 2.53
N LYS A 115 24.29 3.74 1.40
CA LYS A 115 25.17 4.53 0.52
C LYS A 115 25.55 5.88 1.14
N VAL A 116 24.62 6.55 1.82
CA VAL A 116 24.91 7.84 2.49
C VAL A 116 25.89 7.69 3.67
N LYS A 117 25.84 6.56 4.40
CA LYS A 117 26.84 6.23 5.45
C LYS A 117 28.22 5.87 4.89
N ALA A 118 28.32 5.35 3.67
CA ALA A 118 29.60 5.07 3.05
C ALA A 118 30.29 6.36 2.58
N VAL A 119 29.57 7.26 1.92
CA VAL A 119 30.12 8.55 1.43
C VAL A 119 30.56 9.46 2.58
N SER A 120 29.80 9.51 3.67
CA SER A 120 30.17 10.28 4.86
C SER A 120 31.38 9.73 5.63
N LYS A 121 31.63 8.41 5.59
CA LYS A 121 32.85 7.82 6.15
C LYS A 121 34.09 8.11 5.29
N THR A 122 33.94 8.13 3.96
CA THR A 122 35.04 8.48 3.05
C THR A 122 35.38 9.97 3.12
N ALA A 123 34.38 10.86 3.18
CA ALA A 123 34.59 12.31 3.34
C ALA A 123 35.27 12.67 4.66
N LYS A 124 34.95 11.98 5.77
CA LYS A 124 35.58 12.22 7.09
C LYS A 124 37.03 11.72 7.17
N ARG A 125 37.44 10.82 6.27
CA ARG A 125 38.82 10.33 6.15
C ARG A 125 39.69 11.25 5.30
N ILE A 126 39.08 12.02 4.39
CA ILE A 126 39.77 12.99 3.53
C ILE A 126 39.95 14.34 4.25
N SER A 127 39.02 14.73 5.13
CA SER A 127 39.12 16.01 5.88
C SER A 127 39.97 15.96 7.15
N LYS A 128 40.32 14.76 7.66
CA LYS A 128 41.33 14.58 8.71
C LYS A 128 42.63 14.12 8.04
N GLY A 129 43.43 15.11 7.66
CA GLY A 129 44.74 15.05 7.03
C GLY A 129 45.44 13.69 7.00
N MET A 130 45.79 13.29 5.77
CA MET A 130 46.94 12.44 5.49
C MET A 130 48.18 13.18 5.97
N ARG A 131 48.57 13.00 7.24
CA ARG A 131 49.92 13.32 7.71
C ARG A 131 50.86 12.27 7.13
N ARG A 132 51.62 12.65 6.12
CA ARG A 132 53.01 12.23 5.95
C ARG A 132 53.84 13.49 5.91
#